data_AF-S3MQE0-F1
#
_entry.id   AF-S3MQE0-F1
#
_cell.length_a   1.000
_cell.length_b   1.000
_cell.length_c   1.000
_cell.angle_alpha   90.00
_cell.angle_beta   90.00
_cell.angle_gamma   90.00
#
_symmetry.space_group_name_H-M   'P 1'
#
loop_
_entity.id
_entity.type
_entity.pdbx_description
1 polymer ?
#
loop_
_entity_poly.entity_id
_entity_poly.type
_entity_poly.pdbx_seq_one_letter_code
_entity_poly.pdbx_strand_id
1 'polypeptide(L)'
;MKLQVSTKEIESKISAQQKKFQRLSQKVEQEKVRLVQWQEAQKQINNRAMQEIVPTYEKLRQISFQKIEYLVKHKKQKMTKAQSARLDEKVEQLAFELLHSQEITATQTKFLIDLLSELGHHFEQDIFDRSNAHFQQSHTTEIDEESDNQDSMQVELEHLKALLSDQHNLEADFFDFEADSPDDFMEKFSQKMDEREKRDFLDQFEDHERQHFEREIAREKAKKEKKIQQRAQAKKIANQSFKQIYLKIAALIHPDREQDEQKKHEKTELLQQANQAYEAKDLFALLALQLQLGQQVKQLADQQLKAYNIMLEEQLEKLTQDVDEIIYSFNWSKRMLSINRKIKVSDLHAQYEQDWSELGKRLKRDEIILHSFKDFQALKELMSSPYMWGMC
;
A
#
# COMPACT_ATOMS: atom_id res chain seq x y z
N MET A 1 25.76 20.47 46.37
CA MET A 1 25.65 21.82 45.77
C MET A 1 25.79 21.67 44.25
N LYS A 2 24.83 22.24 43.51
CA LYS A 2 24.89 22.65 42.09
C LYS A 2 25.22 21.59 41.01
N LEU A 3 24.19 20.99 40.43
CA LEU A 3 24.13 20.64 39.00
C LEU A 3 22.74 20.99 38.44
N GLN A 4 22.30 22.23 38.68
CA GLN A 4 21.18 22.88 37.96
C GLN A 4 21.68 23.98 37.00
N VAL A 5 22.98 24.04 36.75
CA VAL A 5 23.56 24.92 35.74
C VAL A 5 23.98 24.03 34.58
N SER A 6 23.55 24.43 33.37
CA SER A 6 23.96 23.88 32.07
C SER A 6 22.96 22.98 31.32
N THR A 7 21.67 23.32 31.34
CA THR A 7 20.82 23.10 30.15
C THR A 7 20.63 24.40 29.36
N LYS A 8 20.56 25.56 30.04
CA LYS A 8 20.39 26.88 29.40
C LYS A 8 21.64 27.49 28.78
N GLU A 9 22.86 27.11 29.18
CA GLU A 9 24.10 27.66 28.61
C GLU A 9 24.55 26.95 27.32
N ILE A 10 24.07 25.71 27.07
CA ILE A 10 24.45 24.89 25.91
C ILE A 10 23.74 25.32 24.62
N GLU A 11 22.58 25.98 24.70
CA GLU A 11 21.83 26.46 23.53
C GLU A 11 22.61 27.47 22.66
N SER A 12 23.64 28.10 23.22
CA SER A 12 24.39 29.19 22.57
C SER A 12 25.50 28.73 21.60
N LYS A 13 25.81 27.43 21.47
CA LYS A 13 26.95 26.92 20.67
C LYS A 13 26.66 25.72 19.75
N ILE A 14 25.41 25.52 19.32
CA ILE A 14 25.00 24.39 18.48
C ILE A 14 25.09 24.78 16.98
N SER A 15 25.87 24.03 16.17
CA SER A 15 26.05 24.23 14.71
C SER A 15 24.71 24.15 13.94
N ALA A 16 24.62 24.80 12.78
CA ALA A 16 23.45 24.69 11.90
C ALA A 16 23.13 23.24 11.50
N GLN A 17 24.16 22.40 11.29
CA GLN A 17 23.97 20.97 10.98
C GLN A 17 23.42 20.19 12.18
N GLN A 18 23.85 20.53 13.40
CA GLN A 18 23.35 19.93 14.63
C GLN A 18 21.88 20.32 14.90
N LYS A 19 21.51 21.58 14.66
CA LYS A 19 20.10 22.02 14.74
C LYS A 19 19.22 21.29 13.71
N LYS A 20 19.73 21.10 12.49
CA LYS A 20 19.03 20.33 11.44
C LYS A 20 18.84 18.87 11.85
N PHE A 21 19.90 18.24 12.35
CA PHE A 21 19.87 16.88 12.89
C PHE A 21 18.80 16.72 13.96
N GLN A 22 18.79 17.58 14.98
CA GLN A 22 17.83 17.50 16.08
C GLN A 22 16.39 17.58 15.58
N ARG A 23 16.10 18.52 14.67
CA ARG A 23 14.78 18.66 14.06
C ARG A 23 14.38 17.43 13.25
N LEU A 24 15.29 16.88 12.45
CA LEU A 24 15.02 15.70 11.63
C LEU A 24 14.79 14.46 12.50
N SER A 25 15.60 14.25 13.54
CA SER A 25 15.41 13.13 14.48
C SER A 25 14.06 13.21 15.19
N GLN A 26 13.67 14.40 15.66
CA GLN A 26 12.34 14.62 16.25
C GLN A 26 11.21 14.31 15.27
N LYS A 27 11.35 14.72 14.00
CA LYS A 27 10.35 14.42 12.97
C LYS A 27 10.28 12.93 12.64
N VAL A 28 11.41 12.24 12.56
CA VAL A 28 11.44 10.78 12.35
C VAL A 28 10.69 10.09 13.48
N GLU A 29 10.90 10.48 14.73
CA GLU A 29 10.19 9.88 15.87
C GLU A 29 8.69 10.18 15.85
N GLN A 30 8.30 11.41 15.47
CA GLN A 30 6.89 11.77 15.26
C GLN A 30 6.24 10.95 14.13
N GLU A 31 6.92 10.76 13.00
CA GLU A 31 6.41 9.95 11.89
C GLU A 31 6.36 8.46 12.23
N LYS A 32 7.30 7.91 13.03
CA LYS A 32 7.18 6.54 13.55
C LYS A 32 5.93 6.37 14.41
N VAL A 33 5.67 7.31 15.34
CA VAL A 33 4.44 7.27 16.14
C VAL A 33 3.21 7.36 15.25
N ARG A 34 3.24 8.22 14.22
CA ARG A 34 2.16 8.34 13.24
C ARG A 34 1.95 7.04 12.46
N LEU A 35 3.02 6.36 12.03
CA LEU A 35 2.95 5.07 11.36
C LEU A 35 2.28 4.02 12.25
N VAL A 36 2.71 3.90 13.51
CA VAL A 36 2.09 2.97 14.47
C VAL A 36 0.61 3.26 14.67
N GLN A 37 0.22 4.55 14.77
CA GLN A 37 -1.19 4.94 14.88
C GLN A 37 -2.01 4.51 13.66
N TRP A 38 -1.46 4.64 12.45
CA TRP A 38 -2.12 4.22 11.22
C TRP A 38 -2.22 2.70 11.10
N GLN A 39 -1.16 1.97 11.44
CA GLN A 39 -1.16 0.50 11.45
C GLN A 39 -2.19 -0.06 12.43
N GLU A 40 -2.26 0.50 13.64
CA GLU A 40 -3.24 0.08 14.65
C GLU A 40 -4.67 0.41 14.20
N ALA A 41 -4.91 1.59 13.64
CA ALA A 41 -6.22 1.95 13.10
C ALA A 41 -6.65 1.05 11.93
N GLN A 42 -5.73 0.71 11.02
CA GLN A 42 -5.97 -0.22 9.93
C GLN A 42 -6.36 -1.60 10.47
N LYS A 43 -5.60 -2.13 11.44
CA LYS A 43 -5.92 -3.41 12.07
C LYS A 43 -7.29 -3.41 12.73
N GLN A 44 -7.63 -2.35 13.46
CA GLN A 44 -8.94 -2.21 14.11
C GLN A 44 -10.08 -2.17 13.10
N ILE A 45 -9.93 -1.40 12.02
CA ILE A 45 -10.95 -1.29 10.97
C ILE A 45 -11.09 -2.58 10.19
N ASN A 46 -9.99 -3.26 9.86
CA ASN A 46 -10.05 -4.57 9.20
C ASN A 46 -10.77 -5.59 10.07
N ASN A 47 -10.47 -5.65 11.37
CA ASN A 47 -11.16 -6.54 12.30
C ASN A 47 -12.67 -6.23 12.38
N ARG A 48 -13.05 -4.96 12.49
CA ARG A 48 -14.47 -4.57 12.46
C ARG A 48 -15.11 -4.88 11.11
N ALA A 49 -14.44 -4.64 9.99
CA ALA A 49 -14.94 -4.97 8.66
C ALA A 49 -15.19 -6.48 8.51
N MET A 50 -14.30 -7.34 9.01
CA MET A 50 -14.50 -8.79 9.02
C MET A 50 -15.70 -9.22 9.86
N GLN A 51 -16.05 -8.49 10.92
CA GLN A 51 -17.17 -8.81 11.80
C GLN A 51 -18.50 -8.19 11.36
N GLU A 52 -18.46 -7.00 10.76
CA GLU A 52 -19.63 -6.18 10.44
C GLU A 52 -19.92 -6.20 8.92
N ILE A 53 -18.94 -5.81 8.11
CA ILE A 53 -19.09 -5.59 6.66
C ILE A 53 -19.19 -6.92 5.90
N VAL A 54 -18.24 -7.84 6.11
CA VAL A 54 -18.19 -9.12 5.37
C VAL A 54 -19.48 -9.94 5.54
N PRO A 55 -19.99 -10.17 6.77
CA PRO A 55 -21.25 -10.89 6.94
C PRO A 55 -22.46 -10.14 6.37
N THR A 56 -22.41 -8.81 6.31
CA THR A 56 -23.49 -8.02 5.73
C THR A 56 -23.52 -8.13 4.20
N TYR A 57 -22.36 -8.16 3.54
CA TYR A 57 -22.29 -8.45 2.11
C TYR A 57 -22.75 -9.87 1.79
N GLU A 58 -22.40 -10.84 2.64
CA GLU A 58 -22.95 -12.20 2.50
C GLU A 58 -24.48 -12.23 2.60
N LYS A 59 -25.07 -11.51 3.57
CA LYS A 59 -26.54 -11.39 3.66
C LYS A 59 -27.15 -10.73 2.44
N LEU A 60 -26.55 -9.65 1.93
CA LEU A 60 -27.00 -8.99 0.69
C LEU A 60 -26.97 -9.96 -0.49
N ARG A 61 -25.90 -10.72 -0.64
CA ARG A 61 -25.77 -11.77 -1.67
C ARG A 61 -26.86 -12.83 -1.52
N GLN A 62 -27.09 -13.33 -0.31
CA GLN A 62 -28.16 -14.28 -0.03
C GLN A 62 -29.55 -13.72 -0.39
N ILE A 63 -29.83 -12.45 -0.06
CA ILE A 63 -31.07 -11.78 -0.44
C ILE A 63 -31.22 -11.70 -1.95
N SER A 64 -30.15 -11.37 -2.70
CA SER A 64 -30.19 -11.34 -4.16
C SER A 64 -30.52 -12.71 -4.77
N PHE A 65 -29.92 -13.80 -4.26
CA PHE A 65 -30.31 -15.15 -4.67
C PHE A 65 -31.78 -15.46 -4.36
N GLN A 66 -32.25 -15.11 -3.16
CA GLN A 66 -33.66 -15.31 -2.80
C GLN A 66 -34.61 -14.50 -3.69
N LYS A 67 -34.24 -13.27 -4.08
CA LYS A 67 -35.01 -12.47 -5.05
C LYS A 67 -35.15 -13.24 -6.37
N ILE A 68 -34.04 -13.75 -6.92
CA ILE A 68 -34.06 -14.56 -8.16
C ILE A 68 -34.96 -15.79 -8.01
N GLU A 69 -34.84 -16.54 -6.91
CA GLU A 69 -35.68 -17.73 -6.65
C GLU A 69 -37.18 -17.39 -6.65
N TYR A 70 -37.58 -16.29 -6.00
CA TYR A 70 -38.98 -15.86 -5.99
C TYR A 70 -39.47 -15.43 -7.37
N LEU A 71 -38.66 -14.68 -8.13
CA LEU A 71 -39.01 -14.27 -9.49
C LEU A 71 -39.22 -15.50 -10.41
N VAL A 72 -38.28 -16.46 -10.38
CA VAL A 72 -38.38 -17.71 -11.14
C VAL A 72 -39.58 -18.56 -10.69
N LYS A 73 -39.88 -18.60 -9.39
CA LYS A 73 -41.07 -19.30 -8.86
C LYS A 73 -42.37 -18.68 -9.37
N HIS A 74 -42.49 -17.35 -9.37
CA HIS A 74 -43.69 -16.66 -9.83
C HIS A 74 -43.87 -16.73 -11.36
N LYS A 75 -42.78 -16.86 -12.13
CA LYS A 75 -42.84 -17.13 -13.58
C LYS A 75 -43.58 -18.44 -13.91
N LYS A 76 -43.55 -19.44 -13.02
CA LYS A 76 -44.29 -20.71 -13.19
C LYS A 76 -45.80 -20.57 -12.98
N GLN A 77 -46.28 -19.40 -12.54
CA GLN A 77 -47.71 -19.10 -12.36
C GLN A 77 -48.30 -18.41 -13.60
N LYS A 78 -49.63 -18.20 -13.64
CA LYS A 78 -50.31 -17.53 -14.77
C LYS A 78 -49.89 -16.05 -14.89
N MET A 79 -48.91 -15.79 -15.74
CA MET A 79 -48.40 -14.47 -16.12
C MET A 79 -48.73 -14.14 -17.58
N THR A 80 -48.87 -12.86 -17.91
CA THR A 80 -48.91 -12.44 -19.33
C THR A 80 -47.52 -12.49 -19.95
N LYS A 81 -47.44 -12.56 -21.28
CA LYS A 81 -46.16 -12.57 -22.01
C LYS A 81 -45.29 -11.35 -21.68
N ALA A 82 -45.90 -10.17 -21.52
CA ALA A 82 -45.21 -8.94 -21.15
C ALA A 82 -44.70 -8.95 -19.69
N GLN A 83 -45.46 -9.56 -18.76
CA GLN A 83 -45.02 -9.72 -17.37
C GLN A 83 -43.86 -10.72 -17.25
N SER A 84 -43.91 -11.84 -17.97
CA SER A 84 -42.80 -12.81 -18.01
C SER A 84 -41.52 -12.16 -18.52
N ALA A 85 -41.59 -11.38 -19.61
CA ALA A 85 -40.41 -10.70 -20.16
C ALA A 85 -39.79 -9.70 -19.17
N ARG A 86 -40.60 -8.97 -18.39
CA ARG A 86 -40.10 -8.05 -17.34
C ARG A 86 -39.43 -8.79 -16.18
N LEU A 87 -39.94 -9.96 -15.82
CA LEU A 87 -39.29 -10.80 -14.80
C LEU A 87 -37.96 -11.33 -15.31
N ASP A 88 -37.91 -11.77 -16.57
CA ASP A 88 -36.69 -12.29 -17.21
C ASP A 88 -35.60 -11.21 -17.25
N GLU A 89 -35.91 -10.00 -17.69
CA GLU A 89 -34.99 -8.85 -17.67
C GLU A 89 -34.45 -8.56 -16.25
N LYS A 90 -35.30 -8.68 -15.22
CA LYS A 90 -34.90 -8.43 -13.84
C LYS A 90 -34.03 -9.56 -13.27
N VAL A 91 -34.35 -10.80 -13.60
CA VAL A 91 -33.52 -11.96 -13.25
C VAL A 91 -32.14 -11.83 -13.90
N GLU A 92 -32.08 -11.42 -15.16
CA GLU A 92 -30.82 -11.16 -15.87
C GLU A 92 -30.00 -10.08 -15.16
N GLN A 93 -30.59 -8.92 -14.87
CA GLN A 93 -29.92 -7.84 -14.16
C GLN A 93 -29.32 -8.30 -12.82
N LEU A 94 -30.11 -8.99 -11.99
CA LEU A 94 -29.65 -9.48 -10.69
C LEU A 94 -28.57 -10.57 -10.82
N ALA A 95 -28.69 -11.45 -11.81
CA ALA A 95 -27.71 -12.50 -12.07
C ALA A 95 -26.38 -11.93 -12.58
N PHE A 96 -26.42 -10.93 -13.46
CA PHE A 96 -25.23 -10.20 -13.89
C PHE A 96 -24.58 -9.44 -12.73
N GLU A 97 -25.35 -8.69 -11.92
CA GLU A 97 -24.82 -8.01 -10.74
C GLU A 97 -24.11 -8.97 -9.78
N LEU A 98 -24.69 -10.16 -9.57
CA LEU A 98 -24.07 -11.20 -8.78
C LEU A 98 -22.78 -11.69 -9.43
N LEU A 99 -22.77 -12.06 -10.72
CA LEU A 99 -21.58 -12.55 -11.44
C LEU A 99 -20.39 -11.58 -11.42
N HIS A 100 -20.65 -10.28 -11.34
CA HIS A 100 -19.59 -9.26 -11.23
C HIS A 100 -19.13 -9.00 -9.78
N SER A 101 -19.77 -9.62 -8.77
CA SER A 101 -19.37 -9.52 -7.36
C SER A 101 -18.26 -10.52 -7.01
N GLN A 102 -17.25 -10.08 -6.24
CA GLN A 102 -15.99 -10.81 -6.04
C GLN A 102 -16.04 -12.05 -5.11
N GLU A 103 -17.22 -12.53 -4.69
CA GLU A 103 -17.32 -13.64 -3.73
C GLU A 103 -18.54 -14.54 -4.01
N ILE A 104 -18.46 -15.34 -5.07
CA ILE A 104 -19.47 -16.34 -5.43
C ILE A 104 -18.78 -17.71 -5.55
N THR A 105 -19.42 -18.76 -5.03
CA THR A 105 -18.87 -20.13 -5.15
C THR A 105 -19.00 -20.66 -6.57
N ALA A 106 -18.10 -21.55 -6.99
CA ALA A 106 -18.18 -22.19 -8.32
C ALA A 106 -19.55 -22.84 -8.61
N THR A 107 -20.19 -23.41 -7.59
CA THR A 107 -21.55 -23.96 -7.68
C THR A 107 -22.62 -22.90 -7.94
N GLN A 108 -22.52 -21.74 -7.29
CA GLN A 108 -23.43 -20.62 -7.49
C GLN A 108 -23.18 -19.94 -8.85
N THR A 109 -21.92 -19.79 -9.26
CA THR A 109 -21.54 -19.30 -10.59
C THR A 109 -22.14 -20.19 -11.68
N LYS A 110 -21.99 -21.52 -11.55
CA LYS A 110 -22.60 -22.48 -12.47
C LYS A 110 -24.13 -22.34 -12.52
N PHE A 111 -24.79 -22.25 -11.37
CA PHE A 111 -26.24 -22.04 -11.31
C PHE A 111 -26.68 -20.76 -12.05
N LEU A 112 -25.96 -19.64 -11.88
CA LEU A 112 -26.29 -18.38 -12.56
C LEU A 112 -26.05 -18.46 -14.07
N ILE A 113 -24.97 -19.12 -14.52
CA ILE A 113 -24.67 -19.33 -15.94
C ILE A 113 -25.73 -20.23 -16.59
N ASP A 114 -26.11 -21.33 -15.94
CA ASP A 114 -27.17 -22.24 -16.43
C ASP A 114 -28.51 -21.48 -16.52
N LEU A 115 -28.86 -20.68 -15.50
CA LEU A 115 -30.08 -19.86 -15.48
C LEU A 115 -30.10 -18.81 -16.59
N LEU A 116 -28.99 -18.12 -16.83
CA LEU A 116 -28.90 -17.13 -17.91
C LEU A 116 -28.90 -17.79 -19.29
N SER A 117 -28.35 -19.00 -19.42
CA SER A 117 -28.41 -19.80 -20.64
C SER A 117 -29.86 -20.21 -20.98
N GLU A 118 -30.68 -20.54 -19.97
CA GLU A 118 -32.12 -20.79 -20.15
C GLU A 118 -32.89 -19.54 -20.63
N LEU A 119 -32.37 -18.34 -20.34
CA LEU A 119 -32.93 -17.06 -20.79
C LEU A 119 -32.39 -16.62 -22.17
N GLY A 120 -31.46 -17.37 -22.76
CA GLY A 120 -30.91 -17.14 -24.10
C GLY A 120 -29.56 -16.41 -24.13
N HIS A 121 -28.89 -16.26 -22.99
CA HIS A 121 -27.53 -15.72 -22.91
C HIS A 121 -26.51 -16.86 -22.91
N HIS A 122 -25.78 -17.03 -24.02
CA HIS A 122 -24.69 -17.99 -24.11
C HIS A 122 -23.37 -17.35 -23.67
N PHE A 123 -22.75 -17.91 -22.64
CA PHE A 123 -21.42 -17.52 -22.18
C PHE A 123 -20.36 -18.47 -22.74
N GLU A 124 -19.25 -17.93 -23.25
CA GLU A 124 -18.05 -18.70 -23.55
C GLU A 124 -17.39 -19.20 -22.25
N GLN A 125 -16.65 -20.31 -22.34
CA GLN A 125 -16.07 -21.06 -21.21
C GLN A 125 -15.18 -20.21 -20.26
N ASP A 126 -14.68 -19.07 -20.73
CA ASP A 126 -13.76 -18.15 -20.05
C ASP A 126 -14.25 -17.57 -18.71
N ILE A 127 -15.56 -17.44 -18.50
CA ILE A 127 -16.11 -16.93 -17.21
C ILE A 127 -15.93 -17.96 -16.10
N PHE A 128 -16.02 -19.25 -16.43
CA PHE A 128 -15.83 -20.34 -15.48
C PHE A 128 -14.37 -20.41 -15.01
N ASP A 129 -13.42 -20.25 -15.93
CA ASP A 129 -11.99 -20.30 -15.63
C ASP A 129 -11.52 -19.10 -14.78
N ARG A 130 -12.06 -17.89 -15.03
CA ARG A 130 -11.78 -16.70 -14.19
C ARG A 130 -12.28 -16.84 -12.75
N SER A 131 -13.48 -17.38 -12.54
CA SER A 131 -14.04 -17.60 -11.19
C SER A 131 -13.26 -18.67 -10.42
N ASN A 132 -12.71 -19.67 -11.10
CA ASN A 132 -11.95 -20.75 -10.48
C ASN A 132 -10.52 -20.31 -10.13
N ALA A 133 -9.89 -19.48 -10.97
CA ALA A 133 -8.56 -18.90 -10.74
C ALA A 133 -8.53 -17.95 -9.52
N HIS A 134 -9.59 -17.14 -9.32
CA HIS A 134 -9.65 -16.18 -8.20
C HIS A 134 -9.78 -16.85 -6.83
N PHE A 135 -10.34 -18.06 -6.76
CA PHE A 135 -10.49 -18.82 -5.51
C PHE A 135 -9.18 -19.53 -5.09
N GLN A 136 -8.35 -19.97 -6.04
CA GLN A 136 -7.07 -20.63 -5.74
C GLN A 136 -6.00 -19.65 -5.24
N GLN A 137 -6.06 -18.38 -5.64
CA GLN A 137 -5.03 -17.39 -5.26
C GLN A 137 -5.16 -16.86 -3.82
N SER A 138 -6.28 -17.12 -3.13
CA SER A 138 -6.51 -16.65 -1.75
C SER A 138 -6.19 -17.68 -0.65
N HIS A 139 -5.75 -18.90 -1.00
CA HIS A 139 -5.52 -19.95 0.00
C HIS A 139 -4.32 -20.88 -0.19
N THR A 140 -3.23 -20.39 -0.81
CA THR A 140 -1.91 -21.04 -0.67
C THR A 140 -0.83 -19.98 -0.46
N THR A 141 -0.65 -19.59 0.79
CA THR A 141 0.65 -19.12 1.29
C THR A 141 1.16 -20.18 2.25
N GLU A 142 1.49 -21.35 1.72
CA GLU A 142 2.40 -22.27 2.39
C GLU A 142 3.47 -22.67 1.39
N ILE A 143 4.69 -22.42 1.83
CA ILE A 143 5.97 -22.61 1.19
C ILE A 143 6.16 -24.10 0.93
N ASP A 144 6.51 -24.46 -0.30
CA ASP A 144 7.36 -25.62 -0.56
C ASP A 144 8.50 -25.13 -1.47
N GLU A 145 9.63 -24.85 -0.81
CA GLU A 145 10.94 -24.70 -1.44
C GLU A 145 11.44 -26.08 -1.89
N GLU A 146 12.23 -26.08 -2.96
CA GLU A 146 13.01 -27.20 -3.53
C GLU A 146 12.36 -27.98 -4.69
N SER A 147 12.29 -27.35 -5.88
CA SER A 147 12.76 -27.99 -7.14
C SER A 147 12.98 -26.94 -8.24
N ASP A 148 14.17 -26.92 -8.83
CA ASP A 148 14.55 -26.27 -10.11
C ASP A 148 14.39 -24.74 -10.26
N ASN A 149 15.20 -23.98 -9.51
CA ASN A 149 15.28 -22.51 -9.57
C ASN A 149 15.56 -21.89 -10.96
N GLN A 150 16.07 -22.64 -11.95
CA GLN A 150 16.47 -22.06 -13.23
C GLN A 150 15.34 -22.03 -14.26
N ASP A 151 14.44 -23.03 -14.22
CA ASP A 151 13.28 -23.10 -15.12
C ASP A 151 12.13 -22.19 -14.64
N SER A 152 11.95 -22.03 -13.31
CA SER A 152 10.91 -21.14 -12.76
C SER A 152 11.15 -19.66 -13.12
N MET A 153 12.41 -19.19 -13.06
CA MET A 153 12.73 -17.78 -13.40
C MET A 153 12.52 -17.48 -14.89
N GLN A 154 12.79 -18.44 -15.78
CA GLN A 154 12.54 -18.27 -17.22
C GLN A 154 11.05 -18.23 -17.52
N VAL A 155 10.26 -19.11 -16.88
CA VAL A 155 8.80 -19.12 -17.01
C VAL A 155 8.19 -17.82 -16.48
N GLU A 156 8.70 -17.27 -15.36
CA GLU A 156 8.26 -15.97 -14.85
C GLU A 156 8.60 -14.82 -15.80
N LEU A 157 9.80 -14.81 -16.39
CA LEU A 157 10.21 -13.80 -17.37
C LEU A 157 9.40 -13.89 -18.67
N GLU A 158 9.10 -15.09 -19.16
CA GLU A 158 8.24 -15.30 -20.33
C GLU A 158 6.80 -14.86 -20.06
N HIS A 159 6.28 -15.16 -18.86
CA HIS A 159 4.96 -14.69 -18.43
C HIS A 159 4.90 -13.16 -18.33
N LEU A 160 5.91 -12.51 -17.73
CA LEU A 160 6.00 -11.04 -17.69
C LEU A 160 6.07 -10.44 -19.09
N LYS A 161 6.85 -11.03 -20.00
CA LYS A 161 6.92 -10.60 -21.41
C LYS A 161 5.55 -10.70 -22.08
N ALA A 162 4.85 -11.83 -21.94
CA ALA A 162 3.53 -12.03 -22.54
C ALA A 162 2.49 -11.03 -22.01
N LEU A 163 2.42 -10.84 -20.68
CA LEU A 163 1.49 -9.92 -20.04
C LEU A 163 1.75 -8.47 -20.44
N LEU A 164 3.00 -8.03 -20.48
CA LEU A 164 3.36 -6.67 -20.88
C LEU A 164 3.16 -6.43 -22.39
N SER A 165 3.36 -7.45 -23.22
CA SER A 165 3.13 -7.39 -24.66
C SER A 165 1.66 -7.13 -24.97
N ASP A 166 0.76 -7.85 -24.30
CA ASP A 166 -0.69 -7.65 -24.42
C ASP A 166 -1.13 -6.29 -23.86
N GLN A 167 -0.67 -5.94 -22.65
CA GLN A 167 -1.07 -4.71 -21.97
C GLN A 167 -0.63 -3.42 -22.70
N HIS A 168 0.59 -3.41 -23.25
CA HIS A 168 1.19 -2.23 -23.90
C HIS A 168 1.24 -2.34 -25.43
N ASN A 169 0.65 -3.40 -25.99
CA ASN A 169 0.62 -3.68 -27.42
C ASN A 169 2.03 -3.61 -28.06
N LEU A 170 3.00 -4.31 -27.44
CA LEU A 170 4.43 -4.28 -27.79
C LEU A 170 4.79 -5.37 -28.81
N GLU A 171 5.71 -5.05 -29.71
CA GLU A 171 6.26 -6.00 -30.68
C GLU A 171 7.37 -6.86 -30.04
N ALA A 172 7.65 -8.02 -30.64
CA ALA A 172 8.60 -9.00 -30.09
C ALA A 172 10.06 -8.49 -30.04
N ASP A 173 10.41 -7.52 -30.89
CA ASP A 173 11.70 -6.82 -30.91
C ASP A 173 11.85 -5.82 -29.76
N PHE A 174 10.76 -5.48 -29.06
CA PHE A 174 10.81 -4.65 -27.88
C PHE A 174 11.59 -5.31 -26.73
N PHE A 175 11.70 -6.64 -26.69
CA PHE A 175 12.41 -7.37 -25.64
C PHE A 175 13.82 -7.84 -26.07
N ASP A 176 14.49 -7.08 -26.95
CA ASP A 176 15.86 -7.34 -27.43
C ASP A 176 16.99 -7.19 -26.38
N PHE A 177 16.66 -7.21 -25.10
CA PHE A 177 17.60 -7.12 -23.98
C PHE A 177 17.57 -8.40 -23.14
N GLU A 178 18.75 -8.88 -22.77
CA GLU A 178 18.89 -9.98 -21.81
C GLU A 178 18.75 -9.44 -20.39
N ALA A 179 18.07 -10.20 -19.52
CA ALA A 179 17.91 -9.87 -18.12
C ALA A 179 18.15 -11.11 -17.26
N ASP A 180 18.91 -10.94 -16.18
CA ASP A 180 19.34 -12.05 -15.32
C ASP A 180 18.36 -12.34 -14.17
N SER A 181 17.39 -11.44 -13.94
CA SER A 181 16.35 -11.58 -12.92
C SER A 181 15.07 -10.84 -13.32
N PRO A 182 13.90 -11.20 -12.76
CA PRO A 182 12.66 -10.44 -12.97
C PRO A 182 12.78 -8.95 -12.61
N ASP A 183 13.53 -8.62 -11.57
CA ASP A 183 13.79 -7.23 -11.17
C ASP A 183 14.64 -6.47 -12.20
N ASP A 184 15.71 -7.10 -12.70
CA ASP A 184 16.56 -6.55 -13.77
C ASP A 184 15.78 -6.40 -15.09
N PHE A 185 14.88 -7.34 -15.38
CA PHE A 185 13.98 -7.28 -16.53
C PHE A 185 13.02 -6.09 -16.43
N MET A 186 12.39 -5.89 -15.27
CA MET A 186 11.48 -4.75 -15.03
C MET A 186 12.21 -3.41 -15.07
N GLU A 187 13.46 -3.34 -14.57
CA GLU A 187 14.27 -2.13 -14.65
C GLU A 187 14.60 -1.77 -16.11
N LYS A 188 15.06 -2.75 -16.91
CA LYS A 188 15.36 -2.55 -18.34
C LYS A 188 14.11 -2.26 -19.17
N PHE A 189 12.99 -2.95 -18.88
CA PHE A 189 11.69 -2.68 -19.50
C PHE A 189 11.23 -1.24 -19.25
N SER A 190 11.29 -0.80 -17.98
CA SER A 190 10.95 0.58 -17.61
C SER A 190 11.86 1.60 -18.30
N GLN A 191 13.16 1.32 -18.41
CA GLN A 191 14.09 2.20 -19.13
C GLN A 191 13.74 2.32 -20.62
N LYS A 192 13.41 1.21 -21.28
CA LYS A 192 13.05 1.20 -22.71
C LYS A 192 11.70 1.89 -22.96
N MET A 193 10.73 1.71 -22.07
CA MET A 193 9.46 2.45 -22.10
C MET A 193 9.68 3.95 -21.91
N ASP A 194 10.48 4.36 -20.92
CA ASP A 194 10.84 5.78 -20.71
C ASP A 194 11.51 6.38 -21.95
N GLU A 195 12.36 5.63 -22.65
CA GLU A 195 13.01 6.08 -23.88
C GLU A 195 12.03 6.25 -25.03
N ARG A 196 11.08 5.31 -25.18
CA ARG A 196 10.01 5.39 -26.16
C ARG A 196 9.10 6.58 -25.88
N GLU A 197 8.58 6.70 -24.66
CA GLU A 197 7.74 7.83 -24.26
C GLU A 197 8.45 9.17 -24.43
N LYS A 198 9.75 9.21 -24.11
CA LYS A 198 10.57 10.39 -24.35
C LYS A 198 10.68 10.70 -25.85
N ARG A 199 10.90 9.69 -26.70
CA ARG A 199 10.96 9.87 -28.16
C ARG A 199 9.62 10.37 -28.70
N ASP A 200 8.52 9.70 -28.34
CA ASP A 200 7.16 10.06 -28.73
C ASP A 200 6.75 11.47 -28.24
N PHE A 201 7.21 11.87 -27.06
CA PHE A 201 7.02 13.22 -26.53
C PHE A 201 7.84 14.26 -27.31
N LEU A 202 9.12 13.98 -27.60
CA LEU A 202 9.99 14.89 -28.34
C LEU A 202 9.57 15.04 -29.80
N ASP A 203 9.05 14.00 -30.43
CA ASP A 203 8.59 14.02 -31.82
C ASP A 203 7.37 14.92 -32.06
N GLN A 204 6.70 15.38 -31.00
CA GLN A 204 5.62 16.37 -31.08
C GLN A 204 6.11 17.81 -31.28
N PHE A 205 7.42 18.07 -31.19
CA PHE A 205 8.00 19.41 -31.20
C PHE A 205 8.98 19.62 -32.37
N GLU A 206 9.22 20.88 -32.73
CA GLU A 206 10.21 21.24 -33.75
C GLU A 206 11.66 21.08 -33.22
N ASP A 207 12.65 20.99 -34.11
CA ASP A 207 14.06 20.70 -33.77
C ASP A 207 14.66 21.61 -32.69
N HIS A 208 14.28 22.89 -32.68
CA HIS A 208 14.78 23.86 -31.72
C HIS A 208 14.19 23.66 -30.31
N GLU A 209 12.91 23.29 -30.23
CA GLU A 209 12.20 22.95 -28.97
C GLU A 209 12.62 21.57 -28.46
N ARG A 210 12.81 20.59 -29.37
CA ARG A 210 13.37 19.28 -29.05
C ARG A 210 14.69 19.39 -28.31
N GLN A 211 15.64 20.16 -28.83
CA GLN A 211 16.93 20.38 -28.16
C GLN A 211 16.79 21.04 -26.78
N HIS A 212 15.80 21.91 -26.59
CA HIS A 212 15.52 22.53 -25.30
C HIS A 212 14.98 21.50 -24.30
N PHE A 213 13.95 20.73 -24.67
CA PHE A 213 13.37 19.69 -23.82
C PHE A 213 14.34 18.55 -23.53
N GLU A 214 15.16 18.15 -24.50
CA GLU A 214 16.23 17.17 -24.29
C GLU A 214 17.23 17.64 -23.24
N ARG A 215 17.65 18.91 -23.29
CA ARG A 215 18.53 19.50 -22.28
C ARG A 215 17.88 19.54 -20.91
N GLU A 216 16.60 19.87 -20.82
CA GLU A 216 15.87 19.89 -19.55
C GLU A 216 15.70 18.47 -18.97
N ILE A 217 15.32 17.49 -19.78
CA ILE A 217 15.23 16.07 -19.38
C ILE A 217 16.60 15.56 -18.93
N ALA A 218 17.66 15.85 -19.67
CA ALA A 218 19.03 15.46 -19.31
C ALA A 218 19.49 16.15 -18.01
N ARG A 219 19.15 17.43 -17.81
CA ARG A 219 19.42 18.14 -16.55
C ARG A 219 18.68 17.52 -15.38
N GLU A 220 17.41 17.18 -15.53
CA GLU A 220 16.61 16.53 -14.50
C GLU A 220 17.13 15.12 -14.18
N LYS A 221 17.45 14.30 -15.18
CA LYS A 221 18.10 12.98 -14.98
C LYS A 221 19.44 13.14 -14.25
N ALA A 222 20.30 14.05 -14.70
CA ALA A 222 21.59 14.32 -14.05
C ALA A 222 21.43 14.84 -12.60
N LYS A 223 20.40 15.64 -12.30
CA LYS A 223 20.09 16.07 -10.93
C LYS A 223 19.65 14.87 -10.07
N LYS A 224 18.79 13.99 -10.59
CA LYS A 224 18.34 12.76 -9.90
C LYS A 224 19.52 11.83 -9.61
N GLU A 225 20.35 11.53 -10.59
CA GLU A 225 21.54 10.70 -10.43
C GLU A 225 22.52 11.28 -9.40
N LYS A 226 22.80 12.59 -9.47
CA LYS A 226 23.63 13.26 -8.46
C LYS A 226 23.03 13.13 -7.06
N LYS A 227 21.70 13.23 -6.91
CA LYS A 227 21.01 13.05 -5.63
C LYS A 227 21.15 11.60 -5.12
N ILE A 228 21.00 10.60 -6.00
CA ILE A 228 21.18 9.17 -5.68
C ILE A 228 22.62 8.89 -5.24
N GLN A 229 23.61 9.35 -6.01
CA GLN A 229 25.03 9.20 -5.68
C GLN A 229 25.37 9.89 -4.35
N GLN A 230 24.86 11.11 -4.14
CA GLN A 230 25.04 11.84 -2.89
C GLN A 230 24.44 11.09 -1.70
N ARG A 231 23.25 10.48 -1.85
CA ARG A 231 22.63 9.62 -0.82
C ARG A 231 23.48 8.38 -0.55
N ALA A 232 23.93 7.68 -1.59
CA ALA A 232 24.76 6.49 -1.45
C ALA A 232 26.09 6.79 -0.75
N GLN A 233 26.74 7.90 -1.12
CA GLN A 233 27.98 8.35 -0.48
C GLN A 233 27.72 8.77 0.97
N ALA A 234 26.64 9.50 1.24
CA ALA A 234 26.24 9.89 2.59
C ALA A 234 26.00 8.66 3.49
N LYS A 235 25.32 7.61 2.99
CA LYS A 235 25.16 6.34 3.73
C LYS A 235 26.49 5.70 4.10
N LYS A 236 27.42 5.61 3.14
CA LYS A 236 28.76 5.04 3.40
C LYS A 236 29.50 5.83 4.48
N ILE A 237 29.53 7.15 4.36
CA ILE A 237 30.18 8.04 5.32
C ILE A 237 29.51 7.96 6.70
N ALA A 238 28.18 7.96 6.75
CA ALA A 238 27.41 7.88 8.00
C ALA A 238 27.68 6.55 8.71
N ASN A 239 27.63 5.41 8.00
CA ASN A 239 27.89 4.09 8.59
C ASN A 239 29.33 3.94 9.08
N GLN A 240 30.31 4.44 8.32
CA GLN A 240 31.72 4.43 8.73
C GLN A 240 31.96 5.31 9.95
N SER A 241 31.40 6.53 9.97
CA SER A 241 31.45 7.45 11.11
C SER A 241 30.80 6.84 12.35
N PHE A 242 29.60 6.27 12.20
CA PHE A 242 28.85 5.63 13.28
C PHE A 242 29.65 4.52 13.95
N LYS A 243 30.23 3.61 13.15
CA LYS A 243 31.11 2.54 13.64
C LYS A 243 32.34 3.10 14.37
N GLN A 244 32.97 4.15 13.84
CA GLN A 244 34.14 4.77 14.47
C GLN A 244 33.80 5.45 15.80
N ILE A 245 32.65 6.11 15.90
CA ILE A 245 32.17 6.73 17.15
C ILE A 245 31.95 5.65 18.20
N TYR A 246 31.22 4.58 17.86
CA TYR A 246 31.01 3.45 18.76
C TYR A 246 32.33 2.82 19.23
N LEU A 247 33.27 2.53 18.32
CA LEU A 247 34.57 1.95 18.68
C LEU A 247 35.38 2.86 19.61
N LYS A 248 35.34 4.19 19.40
CA LYS A 248 35.99 5.15 20.31
C LYS A 248 35.35 5.13 21.70
N ILE A 249 34.02 5.09 21.77
CA ILE A 249 33.28 5.00 23.03
C ILE A 249 33.63 3.68 23.74
N ALA A 250 33.51 2.53 23.06
CA ALA A 250 33.83 1.23 23.63
C ALA A 250 35.29 1.12 24.12
N ALA A 251 36.24 1.72 23.40
CA ALA A 251 37.65 1.74 23.82
C ALA A 251 37.93 2.60 25.06
N LEU A 252 37.12 3.63 25.32
CA LEU A 252 37.24 4.52 26.48
C LEU A 252 36.55 3.93 27.72
N ILE A 253 35.42 3.24 27.51
CA ILE A 253 34.60 2.64 28.57
C ILE A 253 34.90 1.13 28.75
N HIS A 254 36.02 0.61 28.22
CA HIS A 254 36.30 -0.82 28.34
C HIS A 254 36.55 -1.24 29.81
N PRO A 255 35.74 -2.15 30.39
CA PRO A 255 35.77 -2.49 31.81
C PRO A 255 37.09 -3.16 32.25
N ASP A 256 37.83 -3.74 31.31
CA ASP A 256 39.09 -4.44 31.57
C ASP A 256 40.31 -3.51 31.82
N ARG A 257 40.13 -2.20 31.58
CA ARG A 257 41.18 -1.19 31.82
C ARG A 257 41.09 -0.51 33.19
N GLU A 258 40.12 -0.88 34.02
CA GLU A 258 39.90 -0.24 35.32
C GLU A 258 40.03 -1.22 36.49
N GLN A 259 40.87 -0.86 37.47
CA GLN A 259 41.17 -1.69 38.64
C GLN A 259 40.20 -1.47 39.82
N ASP A 260 39.32 -0.48 39.72
CA ASP A 260 38.41 -0.02 40.78
C ASP A 260 37.01 -0.65 40.55
N GLU A 261 36.55 -1.51 41.46
CA GLU A 261 35.32 -2.32 41.25
C GLU A 261 34.07 -1.47 41.02
N GLN A 262 33.94 -0.32 41.69
CA GLN A 262 32.79 0.57 41.51
C GLN A 262 32.78 1.23 40.13
N LYS A 263 33.95 1.69 39.63
CA LYS A 263 34.07 2.27 38.28
C LYS A 263 33.90 1.22 37.20
N LYS A 264 34.26 -0.04 37.47
CA LYS A 264 34.03 -1.16 36.56
C LYS A 264 32.54 -1.40 36.35
N HIS A 265 31.72 -1.29 37.40
CA HIS A 265 30.26 -1.38 37.27
C HIS A 265 29.69 -0.21 36.47
N GLU A 266 30.05 1.04 36.80
CA GLU A 266 29.60 2.22 36.05
C GLU A 266 29.98 2.15 34.56
N LYS A 267 31.19 1.70 34.25
CA LYS A 267 31.63 1.48 32.86
C LYS A 267 30.89 0.35 32.15
N THR A 268 30.49 -0.69 32.87
CA THR A 268 29.71 -1.79 32.28
C THR A 268 28.31 -1.32 31.89
N GLU A 269 27.67 -0.51 32.73
CA GLU A 269 26.36 0.09 32.41
C GLU A 269 26.45 1.06 31.23
N LEU A 270 27.47 1.92 31.20
CA LEU A 270 27.70 2.83 30.07
C LEU A 270 28.00 2.09 28.76
N LEU A 271 28.71 0.97 28.81
CA LEU A 271 28.95 0.12 27.64
C LEU A 271 27.65 -0.55 27.16
N GLN A 272 26.80 -1.01 28.08
CA GLN A 272 25.50 -1.57 27.73
C GLN A 272 24.59 -0.52 27.06
N GLN A 273 24.58 0.71 27.57
CA GLN A 273 23.88 1.83 26.94
C GLN A 273 24.44 2.16 25.54
N ALA A 274 25.77 2.11 25.37
CA ALA A 274 26.41 2.30 24.06
C ALA A 274 26.04 1.19 23.06
N ASN A 275 25.94 -0.07 23.52
CA ASN A 275 25.54 -1.20 22.68
C ASN A 275 24.08 -1.08 22.24
N GLN A 276 23.17 -0.72 23.14
CA GLN A 276 21.76 -0.48 22.81
C GLN A 276 21.61 0.67 21.81
N ALA A 277 22.35 1.77 21.99
CA ALA A 277 22.38 2.86 21.03
C ALA A 277 22.95 2.43 19.66
N TYR A 278 23.95 1.55 19.65
CA TYR A 278 24.52 1.00 18.42
C TYR A 278 23.51 0.12 17.65
N GLU A 279 22.80 -0.76 18.36
CA GLU A 279 21.75 -1.63 17.80
C GLU A 279 20.54 -0.82 17.29
N ALA A 280 20.08 0.15 18.08
CA ALA A 280 18.99 1.06 17.71
C ALA A 280 19.39 2.07 16.60
N LYS A 281 20.67 2.08 16.19
CA LYS A 281 21.26 3.06 15.26
C LYS A 281 21.06 4.51 15.72
N ASP A 282 21.05 4.74 17.03
CA ASP A 282 20.84 6.04 17.66
C ASP A 282 22.17 6.80 17.82
N LEU A 283 22.51 7.61 16.81
CA LEU A 283 23.71 8.45 16.83
C LEU A 283 23.66 9.52 17.94
N PHE A 284 22.47 9.95 18.37
CA PHE A 284 22.37 10.97 19.42
C PHE A 284 22.79 10.42 20.77
N ALA A 285 22.33 9.21 21.11
CA ALA A 285 22.74 8.52 22.33
C ALA A 285 24.26 8.29 22.36
N LEU A 286 24.87 7.88 21.23
CA LEU A 286 26.33 7.73 21.14
C LEU A 286 27.08 9.07 21.27
N LEU A 287 26.61 10.15 20.64
CA LEU A 287 27.23 11.47 20.76
C LEU A 287 27.07 12.06 22.17
N ALA A 288 25.95 11.82 22.84
CA ALA A 288 25.70 12.22 24.21
C ALA A 288 26.65 11.48 25.18
N LEU A 289 26.84 10.17 24.98
CA LEU A 289 27.83 9.37 25.73
C LEU A 289 29.26 9.91 25.52
N GLN A 290 29.63 10.26 24.28
CA GLN A 290 30.94 10.84 23.99
C GLN A 290 31.17 12.18 24.71
N LEU A 291 30.12 12.98 24.87
CA LEU A 291 30.12 14.25 25.62
C LEU A 291 30.23 14.03 27.13
N GLN A 292 29.51 13.05 27.68
CA GLN A 292 29.56 12.67 29.10
C GLN A 292 30.96 12.17 29.50
N LEU A 293 31.68 11.50 28.60
CA LEU A 293 33.06 11.06 28.80
C LEU A 293 34.09 12.20 28.72
N GLY A 294 33.66 13.46 28.61
CA GLY A 294 34.54 14.63 28.63
C GLY A 294 35.38 14.83 27.36
N GLN A 295 35.14 14.07 26.29
CA GLN A 295 35.77 14.37 25.01
C GLN A 295 35.17 15.65 24.43
N GLN A 296 36.01 16.65 24.16
CA GLN A 296 35.57 17.86 23.46
C GLN A 296 35.09 17.46 22.05
N VAL A 297 33.77 17.47 21.83
CA VAL A 297 33.09 17.28 20.53
C VAL A 297 33.39 18.44 19.55
N LYS A 298 34.38 19.29 19.85
CA LYS A 298 34.65 20.54 19.14
C LYS A 298 34.98 20.36 17.66
N GLN A 299 35.27 19.13 17.20
CA GLN A 299 35.53 18.83 15.79
C GLN A 299 35.01 17.46 15.33
N LEU A 300 34.01 16.85 16.00
CA LEU A 300 33.23 15.84 15.26
C LEU A 300 32.22 16.56 14.36
N ALA A 301 32.73 16.87 13.16
CA ALA A 301 32.12 16.41 11.93
C ALA A 301 30.76 17.00 11.50
N ASP A 302 30.75 18.30 11.20
CA ASP A 302 29.70 18.90 10.34
C ASP A 302 29.52 18.11 9.03
N GLN A 303 30.59 17.52 8.48
CA GLN A 303 30.51 16.62 7.32
C GLN A 303 29.79 15.30 7.63
N GLN A 304 30.02 14.68 8.80
CA GLN A 304 29.33 13.44 9.20
C GLN A 304 27.87 13.73 9.59
N LEU A 305 27.60 14.85 10.28
CA LEU A 305 26.26 15.33 10.55
C LEU A 305 25.49 15.66 9.27
N LYS A 306 26.15 16.23 8.26
CA LYS A 306 25.54 16.43 6.93
C LYS A 306 25.19 15.09 6.28
N ALA A 307 26.07 14.10 6.33
CA ALA A 307 25.79 12.76 5.82
C ALA A 307 24.62 12.09 6.57
N TYR A 308 24.55 12.26 7.89
CA TYR A 308 23.44 11.74 8.69
C TYR A 308 22.12 12.49 8.45
N ASN A 309 22.17 13.81 8.27
CA ASN A 309 20.98 14.59 7.90
C ASN A 309 20.36 14.09 6.59
N ILE A 310 21.19 13.71 5.61
CA ILE A 310 20.72 13.10 4.36
C ILE A 310 20.08 11.73 4.62
N MET A 311 20.66 10.93 5.51
CA MET A 311 20.09 9.63 5.90
C MET A 311 18.75 9.76 6.65
N LEU A 312 18.64 10.70 7.59
CA LEU A 312 17.39 10.99 8.30
C LEU A 312 16.29 11.49 7.35
N GLU A 313 16.65 12.32 6.37
CA GLU A 313 15.71 12.76 5.33
C GLU A 313 15.18 11.58 4.52
N GLU A 314 16.05 10.62 4.17
CA GLU A 314 15.62 9.39 3.49
C GLU A 314 14.75 8.50 4.39
N GLN A 315 15.09 8.34 5.67
CA GLN A 315 14.24 7.61 6.61
C GLN A 315 12.87 8.26 6.77
N LEU A 316 12.80 9.59 6.84
CA LEU A 316 11.55 10.33 6.92
C LEU A 316 10.72 10.16 5.63
N GLU A 317 11.37 10.21 4.47
CA GLU A 317 10.74 9.94 3.17
C GLU A 317 10.11 8.53 3.13
N LYS A 318 10.85 7.51 3.55
CA LYS A 318 10.36 6.13 3.65
C LYS A 318 9.18 5.99 4.62
N LEU A 319 9.32 6.50 5.85
CA LEU A 319 8.22 6.45 6.82
C LEU A 319 6.96 7.18 6.33
N THR A 320 7.15 8.26 5.56
CA THR A 320 6.01 8.96 4.94
C THR A 320 5.36 8.10 3.87
N GLN A 321 6.16 7.41 3.05
CA GLN A 321 5.66 6.45 2.05
C GLN A 321 4.89 5.30 2.72
N ASP A 322 5.43 4.69 3.78
CA ASP A 322 4.74 3.61 4.51
C ASP A 322 3.37 4.07 5.05
N VAL A 323 3.30 5.30 5.57
CA VAL A 323 2.02 5.89 6.02
C VAL A 323 1.09 6.13 4.84
N ASP A 324 1.61 6.67 3.73
CA ASP A 324 0.82 6.97 2.55
C ASP A 324 0.31 5.69 1.87
N GLU A 325 1.09 4.60 1.83
CA GLU A 325 0.65 3.27 1.39
C GLU A 325 -0.54 2.76 2.20
N ILE A 326 -0.47 2.87 3.53
CA ILE A 326 -1.60 2.53 4.40
C ILE A 326 -2.80 3.42 4.08
N ILE A 327 -2.61 4.73 3.95
CA ILE A 327 -3.70 5.66 3.63
C ILE A 327 -4.34 5.27 2.29
N TYR A 328 -3.57 5.13 1.22
CA TYR A 328 -4.09 4.87 -0.12
C TYR A 328 -4.56 3.43 -0.34
N SER A 329 -4.27 2.50 0.59
CA SER A 329 -4.89 1.18 0.61
C SER A 329 -6.42 1.23 0.83
N PHE A 330 -6.93 2.32 1.40
CA PHE A 330 -8.36 2.53 1.62
C PHE A 330 -9.03 3.29 0.47
N ASN A 331 -10.31 3.00 0.23
CA ASN A 331 -11.10 3.71 -0.76
C ASN A 331 -11.55 5.08 -0.23
N TRP A 332 -10.94 6.15 -0.74
CA TRP A 332 -11.30 7.53 -0.40
C TRP A 332 -12.24 8.21 -1.39
N SER A 333 -12.76 7.51 -2.41
CA SER A 333 -13.48 8.11 -3.56
C SER A 333 -14.55 9.15 -3.16
N LYS A 334 -15.31 8.90 -2.08
CA LYS A 334 -16.35 9.81 -1.59
C LYS A 334 -15.81 11.02 -0.78
N ARG A 335 -14.65 10.88 -0.13
CA ARG A 335 -14.10 11.87 0.81
C ARG A 335 -12.93 12.67 0.25
N MET A 336 -12.25 12.15 -0.78
CA MET A 336 -11.08 12.76 -1.39
C MET A 336 -11.39 14.16 -1.96
N LEU A 337 -12.60 14.36 -2.48
CA LEU A 337 -13.09 15.64 -2.99
C LEU A 337 -13.34 16.70 -1.89
N SER A 338 -13.40 16.30 -0.62
CA SER A 338 -13.77 17.18 0.50
C SER A 338 -12.62 17.48 1.47
N ILE A 339 -11.45 16.82 1.31
CA ILE A 339 -10.32 16.96 2.23
C ILE A 339 -9.18 17.72 1.54
N ASN A 340 -9.08 19.03 1.81
CA ASN A 340 -7.95 19.87 1.35
C ASN A 340 -6.76 19.86 2.33
N ARG A 341 -6.66 18.85 3.20
CA ARG A 341 -5.61 18.74 4.23
C ARG A 341 -5.01 17.33 4.24
N LYS A 342 -3.88 17.15 4.94
CA LYS A 342 -3.37 15.80 5.21
C LYS A 342 -4.44 14.97 5.92
N ILE A 343 -4.67 13.78 5.40
CA ILE A 343 -5.61 12.79 5.94
C ILE A 343 -5.11 12.36 7.33
N LYS A 344 -6.02 12.28 8.29
CA LYS A 344 -5.75 11.82 9.67
C LYS A 344 -6.47 10.49 9.93
N VAL A 345 -6.02 9.77 10.96
CA VAL A 345 -6.66 8.52 11.42
C VAL A 345 -8.15 8.72 11.73
N SER A 346 -8.54 9.87 12.30
CA SER A 346 -9.95 10.21 12.54
C SER A 346 -10.79 10.25 11.26
N ASP A 347 -10.17 10.59 10.13
CA ASP A 347 -10.84 10.64 8.84
C ASP A 347 -11.13 9.23 8.30
N LEU A 348 -10.26 8.27 8.62
CA LEU A 348 -10.44 6.87 8.27
C LEU A 348 -11.62 6.25 9.04
N HIS A 349 -11.70 6.49 10.36
CA HIS A 349 -12.84 6.02 11.15
C HIS A 349 -14.16 6.66 10.70
N ALA A 350 -14.17 7.95 10.37
CA ALA A 350 -15.37 8.61 9.89
C ALA A 350 -15.82 8.06 8.52
N GLN A 351 -14.88 7.72 7.64
CA GLN A 351 -15.18 7.06 6.37
C GLN A 351 -15.82 5.69 6.61
N TYR A 352 -15.23 4.88 7.49
CA TYR A 352 -15.76 3.57 7.84
C TYR A 352 -17.21 3.64 8.36
N GLU A 353 -17.50 4.53 9.31
CA GLU A 353 -18.84 4.68 9.87
C GLU A 353 -19.88 5.13 8.82
N GLN A 354 -19.47 5.95 7.85
CA GLN A 354 -20.33 6.34 6.75
C GLN A 354 -20.64 5.13 5.84
N ASP A 355 -19.61 4.41 5.42
CA ASP A 355 -19.77 3.24 4.54
C ASP A 355 -20.59 2.15 5.24
N TRP A 356 -20.39 1.93 6.54
CA TRP A 356 -21.18 1.01 7.35
C TRP A 356 -22.67 1.44 7.45
N SER A 357 -22.93 2.72 7.68
CA SER A 357 -24.30 3.26 7.73
C SER A 357 -25.02 3.13 6.38
N GLU A 358 -24.31 3.39 5.28
CA GLU A 358 -24.85 3.23 3.92
C GLU A 358 -25.13 1.77 3.60
N LEU A 359 -24.22 0.85 3.97
CA LEU A 359 -24.41 -0.59 3.79
C LEU A 359 -25.62 -1.09 4.58
N GLY A 360 -25.79 -0.64 5.82
CA GLY A 360 -26.97 -0.96 6.63
C GLY A 360 -28.28 -0.44 6.03
N LYS A 361 -28.28 0.76 5.42
CA LYS A 361 -29.43 1.28 4.68
C LYS A 361 -29.72 0.45 3.43
N ARG A 362 -28.69 0.01 2.70
CA ARG A 362 -28.82 -0.86 1.54
C ARG A 362 -29.46 -2.19 1.94
N LEU A 363 -28.96 -2.84 2.99
CA LEU A 363 -29.51 -4.09 3.51
C LEU A 363 -31.01 -3.97 3.83
N LYS A 364 -31.41 -2.94 4.58
CA LYS A 364 -32.83 -2.72 4.93
C LYS A 364 -33.70 -2.51 3.69
N ARG A 365 -33.22 -1.78 2.68
CA ARG A 365 -33.95 -1.58 1.42
C ARG A 365 -34.13 -2.91 0.70
N ASP A 366 -33.07 -3.71 0.58
CA ASP A 366 -33.11 -4.99 -0.10
C ASP A 366 -34.01 -6.02 0.61
N GLU A 367 -34.06 -6.00 1.94
CA GLU A 367 -34.99 -6.81 2.74
C GLU A 367 -36.46 -6.42 2.47
N ILE A 368 -36.76 -5.12 2.39
CA ILE A 368 -38.11 -4.64 2.05
C ILE A 368 -38.50 -5.07 0.63
N ILE A 369 -37.59 -4.92 -0.34
CA ILE A 369 -37.81 -5.34 -1.72
C ILE A 369 -38.04 -6.86 -1.77
N LEU A 370 -37.23 -7.65 -1.06
CA LEU A 370 -37.41 -9.09 -0.98
C LEU A 370 -38.79 -9.49 -0.44
N HIS A 371 -39.30 -8.78 0.57
CA HIS A 371 -40.65 -9.02 1.09
C HIS A 371 -41.72 -8.80 0.01
N SER A 372 -41.58 -7.75 -0.80
CA SER A 372 -42.49 -7.49 -1.92
C SER A 372 -42.38 -8.54 -3.04
N PHE A 373 -41.21 -9.15 -3.24
CA PHE A 373 -41.01 -10.20 -4.24
C PHE A 373 -41.60 -11.56 -3.79
N LYS A 374 -41.70 -11.78 -2.47
CA LYS A 374 -42.37 -12.96 -1.91
C LYS A 374 -43.86 -13.00 -2.25
N ASP A 375 -44.55 -11.87 -2.16
CA ASP A 375 -45.98 -11.76 -2.43
C ASP A 375 -46.26 -11.50 -3.91
N PHE A 376 -47.03 -12.39 -4.53
CA PHE A 376 -47.38 -12.33 -5.94
C PHE A 376 -48.22 -11.09 -6.30
N GLN A 377 -49.09 -10.60 -5.41
CA GLN A 377 -49.87 -9.39 -5.68
C GLN A 377 -49.01 -8.13 -5.57
N ALA A 378 -48.20 -8.03 -4.50
CA ALA A 378 -47.26 -6.92 -4.33
C ALA A 378 -46.25 -6.85 -5.49
N LEU A 379 -45.73 -8.00 -5.96
CA LEU A 379 -44.85 -8.08 -7.13
C LEU A 379 -45.52 -7.49 -8.39
N LYS A 380 -46.81 -7.78 -8.63
CA LYS A 380 -47.55 -7.24 -9.78
C LYS A 380 -47.70 -5.73 -9.69
N GLU A 381 -48.03 -5.21 -8.52
CA GLU A 381 -48.13 -3.76 -8.29
C GLU A 381 -46.79 -3.07 -8.50
N LEU A 382 -45.69 -3.70 -8.07
CA LEU A 382 -44.35 -3.19 -8.25
C LEU A 382 -43.95 -3.17 -9.73
N MET A 383 -44.23 -4.24 -10.48
CA MET A 383 -44.03 -4.29 -11.94
C MET A 383 -44.92 -3.30 -12.72
N SER A 384 -46.06 -2.89 -12.16
CA SER A 384 -46.96 -1.92 -12.79
C SER A 384 -46.43 -0.48 -12.70
N SER A 385 -45.51 -0.18 -11.78
CA SER A 385 -44.85 1.12 -11.67
C SER A 385 -43.41 1.05 -12.22
N PRO A 386 -43.13 1.60 -13.42
CA PRO A 386 -41.79 1.56 -14.02
C PRO A 386 -40.71 2.18 -13.13
N TYR A 387 -41.07 3.24 -12.38
CA TYR A 387 -40.16 3.95 -11.48
C TYR A 387 -39.77 3.10 -10.27
N MET A 388 -40.74 2.44 -9.63
CA MET A 388 -40.47 1.58 -8.47
C MET A 388 -39.74 0.30 -8.89
N TRP A 389 -40.07 -0.25 -10.06
CA TRP A 389 -39.41 -1.44 -10.62
C TRP A 389 -37.93 -1.20 -10.97
N GLY A 390 -37.60 0.00 -11.47
CA GLY A 390 -36.21 0.38 -11.76
C GLY A 390 -35.36 0.65 -10.52
N MET A 391 -35.96 0.89 -9.35
CA MET A 391 -35.25 1.10 -8.08
C MET A 391 -35.10 -0.16 -7.22
N CYS A 392 -35.78 -1.25 -7.59
CA CYS A 392 -35.66 -2.56 -6.96
C CYS A 392 -34.59 -3.39 -7.64
#